data_AF-A0A812K6W3-F1
#
_entry.id   AF-A0A812K6W3-F1
#
_cell.length_a   1.000
_cell.length_b   1.000
_cell.length_c   1.000
_cell.angle_alpha   90.00
_cell.angle_beta   90.00
_cell.angle_gamma   90.00
#
_symmetry.space_group_name_H-M   'P 1'
#
loop_
_entity.id
_entity.type
_entity.pdbx_description
1 polymer ?
#
loop_
_entity_poly.entity_id
_entity_poly.type
_entity_poly.pdbx_seq_one_letter_code
_entity_poly.pdbx_strand_id
1 'polypeptide(L)'
;MAAWETEMPVGSLMVKGCFCHRIMFDVVQRSPAVMCVDLMMYGSQDIFALALELLFAHCCQGSELLNLLEKVELLTTAQDKLFSSLKHDVFSLGRLIYSIENWGVDDDFSTIDNAKLKQFSSLCKRIRGLCINGDPSSSPFEVQKMLHETEFFSHMDYTVRMSFSDFPQSSEVLVKTVISQMCHCAVKAVANNSKNQMQAYRSVDAMKALVAEQPESALLLAEIFKGNFTICRRVPEDLIAKFSELILRERMAGSFVSCYIDFYMAIVSAGNKPVVRNQ
;
A
#
# COMPACT_ATOMS: atom_id res chain seq x y z
N MET A 1 22.78 -26.05 -61.05
CA MET A 1 22.00 -26.44 -62.25
C MET A 1 20.63 -26.90 -61.79
N ALA A 2 19.62 -26.59 -62.60
CA ALA A 2 18.20 -26.97 -62.56
C ALA A 2 17.91 -28.29 -61.80
N ALA A 3 16.96 -28.35 -60.87
CA ALA A 3 15.51 -28.21 -61.02
C ALA A 3 14.86 -29.45 -61.67
N TRP A 4 14.00 -30.08 -60.85
CA TRP A 4 12.79 -30.85 -61.16
C TRP A 4 12.96 -32.31 -61.59
N GLU A 5 12.33 -33.22 -60.85
CA GLU A 5 11.13 -33.91 -61.33
C GLU A 5 10.40 -34.65 -60.20
N THR A 6 9.08 -34.52 -60.28
CA THR A 6 7.99 -35.09 -59.51
C THR A 6 7.91 -36.61 -59.59
N GLU A 7 7.52 -37.27 -58.50
CA GLU A 7 6.59 -38.42 -58.55
C GLU A 7 5.98 -38.73 -57.17
N MET A 8 4.65 -38.76 -57.12
CA MET A 8 3.79 -39.42 -56.14
C MET A 8 3.01 -40.50 -56.93
N PRO A 9 2.27 -41.45 -56.30
CA PRO A 9 2.37 -42.11 -54.99
C PRO A 9 2.25 -43.65 -55.16
N VAL A 10 2.21 -44.44 -54.06
CA VAL A 10 1.23 -45.54 -53.79
C VAL A 10 1.65 -46.30 -52.52
N GLY A 11 0.78 -46.26 -51.51
CA GLY A 11 0.20 -47.44 -50.86
C GLY A 11 1.08 -48.44 -50.09
N SER A 12 1.04 -48.30 -48.76
CA SER A 12 0.74 -49.36 -47.78
C SER A 12 1.74 -50.52 -47.55
N LEU A 13 2.44 -50.48 -46.41
CA LEU A 13 2.46 -51.57 -45.41
C LEU A 13 3.03 -51.10 -44.05
N MET A 14 2.10 -50.74 -43.16
CA MET A 14 2.00 -51.08 -41.72
C MET A 14 3.11 -52.05 -41.18
N VAL A 15 3.72 -51.92 -39.99
CA VAL A 15 3.19 -51.67 -38.63
C VAL A 15 4.34 -51.33 -37.65
N LYS A 16 3.97 -50.63 -36.56
CA LYS A 16 4.55 -50.58 -35.19
C LYS A 16 5.45 -49.39 -34.84
N GLY A 17 4.80 -48.35 -34.33
CA GLY A 17 5.45 -47.34 -33.49
C GLY A 17 4.78 -45.98 -33.56
N CYS A 18 3.51 -45.86 -33.17
CA CYS A 18 2.90 -44.55 -32.86
C CYS A 18 1.50 -44.72 -32.27
N PHE A 19 1.38 -44.73 -30.94
CA PHE A 19 0.09 -44.53 -30.27
C PHE A 19 0.12 -43.50 -29.13
N CYS A 20 1.28 -42.92 -28.79
CA CYS A 20 1.40 -41.91 -27.73
C CYS A 20 1.56 -40.45 -28.20
N HIS A 21 1.59 -40.16 -29.51
CA HIS A 21 1.78 -38.78 -29.99
C HIS A 21 0.53 -38.13 -30.60
N ARG A 22 -0.54 -38.89 -30.87
CA ARG A 22 -1.76 -38.34 -31.48
C ARG A 22 -2.81 -37.86 -30.49
N ILE A 23 -2.72 -38.28 -29.22
CA ILE A 23 -3.62 -37.78 -28.16
C ILE A 23 -3.11 -36.46 -27.58
N MET A 24 -1.82 -36.15 -27.67
CA MET A 24 -1.26 -34.91 -27.10
C MET A 24 -1.42 -33.67 -27.99
N PHE A 25 -1.66 -33.82 -29.29
CA PHE A 25 -1.80 -32.68 -30.20
C PHE A 25 -3.25 -32.23 -30.45
N ASP A 26 -4.24 -33.12 -30.34
CA ASP A 26 -5.67 -32.73 -30.46
C ASP A 26 -6.26 -32.15 -29.15
N VAL A 27 -5.53 -32.23 -28.03
CA VAL A 27 -5.94 -31.66 -26.73
C VAL A 27 -5.62 -30.16 -26.64
N VAL A 28 -4.79 -29.61 -27.53
CA VAL A 28 -4.37 -28.20 -27.50
C VAL A 28 -5.44 -27.24 -28.07
N GLN A 29 -6.54 -27.75 -28.64
CA GLN A 29 -7.58 -26.91 -29.26
C GLN A 29 -9.00 -27.08 -28.69
N ARG A 30 -9.22 -27.92 -27.67
CA ARG A 30 -10.51 -27.99 -27.01
C ARG A 30 -10.55 -27.01 -25.85
N SER A 31 -11.50 -26.07 -25.90
CA SER A 31 -11.80 -25.21 -24.75
C SER A 31 -11.97 -26.08 -23.50
N PRO A 32 -11.41 -25.70 -22.34
CA PRO A 32 -11.56 -26.43 -21.08
C PRO A 32 -13.02 -26.76 -20.75
N ALA A 33 -13.94 -25.93 -21.22
CA ALA A 33 -15.38 -26.15 -21.11
C ALA A 33 -15.86 -27.42 -21.84
N VAL A 34 -15.32 -27.71 -23.03
CA VAL A 34 -15.66 -28.90 -23.82
C VAL A 34 -15.20 -30.16 -23.11
N MET A 35 -14.00 -30.14 -22.49
CA MET A 35 -13.51 -31.28 -21.71
C MET A 35 -14.36 -31.53 -20.46
N CYS A 36 -14.81 -30.49 -19.78
CA CYS A 36 -15.69 -30.63 -18.62
C CYS A 36 -17.07 -31.20 -19.00
N VAL A 37 -17.64 -30.78 -20.13
CA VAL A 37 -18.90 -31.34 -20.65
C VAL A 37 -18.73 -32.82 -21.04
N ASP A 38 -17.61 -33.19 -21.66
CA ASP A 38 -17.30 -34.59 -21.97
C ASP A 38 -17.20 -35.45 -20.69
N LEU A 39 -16.57 -34.93 -19.64
CA LEU A 39 -16.45 -35.62 -18.34
C LEU A 39 -17.79 -35.80 -17.62
N MET A 40 -18.71 -34.84 -17.75
CA MET A 40 -20.06 -34.92 -17.19
C MET A 40 -20.90 -36.07 -17.80
N MET A 41 -20.52 -36.62 -18.95
CA MET A 41 -21.28 -37.70 -19.59
C MET A 41 -20.98 -39.11 -19.06
N TYR A 42 -19.97 -39.29 -18.20
CA TYR A 42 -19.49 -40.63 -17.78
C TYR A 42 -20.33 -41.32 -16.70
N GLY A 43 -21.53 -40.82 -16.36
CA GLY A 43 -22.49 -41.47 -15.45
C GLY A 43 -22.10 -41.50 -13.97
N SER A 44 -20.85 -41.18 -13.63
CA SER A 44 -20.38 -41.02 -12.25
C SER A 44 -20.77 -39.65 -11.69
N GLN A 45 -21.46 -39.63 -10.55
CA GLN A 45 -21.88 -38.39 -9.88
C GLN A 45 -20.69 -37.57 -9.36
N ASP A 46 -19.63 -38.21 -8.89
CA ASP A 46 -18.45 -37.52 -8.36
C ASP A 46 -17.68 -36.79 -9.47
N ILE A 47 -17.54 -37.44 -10.64
CA ILE A 47 -16.88 -36.86 -11.82
C ILE A 47 -17.73 -35.70 -12.37
N PHE A 48 -19.05 -35.83 -12.36
CA PHE A 48 -19.96 -34.76 -12.77
C PHE A 48 -19.81 -33.51 -11.88
N ALA A 49 -19.79 -33.69 -10.55
CA ALA A 49 -19.64 -32.58 -9.61
C ALA A 49 -18.29 -31.86 -9.80
N LEU A 50 -17.19 -32.61 -9.88
CA LEU A 50 -15.85 -32.06 -10.10
C LEU A 50 -15.72 -31.33 -11.45
N ALA A 51 -16.28 -31.90 -12.53
CA ALA A 51 -16.26 -31.27 -13.84
C ALA A 51 -17.09 -29.97 -13.87
N LEU A 52 -18.21 -29.92 -13.14
CA LEU A 52 -19.04 -28.73 -13.01
C LEU A 52 -18.33 -27.63 -12.19
N GLU A 53 -17.65 -27.97 -11.10
CA GLU A 53 -16.83 -27.04 -10.33
C GLU A 53 -15.68 -26.45 -11.16
N LEU A 54 -14.99 -27.29 -11.95
CA LEU A 54 -13.94 -26.85 -12.86
C LEU A 54 -14.48 -25.89 -13.94
N LEU A 55 -15.64 -26.20 -14.51
CA LEU A 55 -16.31 -25.34 -15.49
C LEU A 55 -16.70 -24.00 -14.86
N PHE A 56 -17.28 -24.03 -13.66
CA PHE A 56 -17.67 -22.84 -12.91
C PHE A 56 -16.45 -21.97 -12.57
N ALA A 57 -15.39 -22.57 -12.04
CA ALA A 57 -14.13 -21.87 -11.75
C ALA A 57 -13.55 -21.21 -13.00
N HIS A 58 -13.56 -21.88 -14.14
CA HIS A 58 -13.07 -21.33 -15.41
C HIS A 58 -13.91 -20.15 -15.90
N CYS A 59 -15.24 -20.25 -15.83
CA CYS A 59 -16.16 -19.16 -16.20
C CYS A 59 -16.06 -17.96 -15.24
N CYS A 60 -15.93 -18.21 -13.94
CA CYS A 60 -15.79 -17.18 -12.92
C CYS A 60 -14.43 -16.46 -13.01
N GLN A 61 -13.34 -17.19 -13.21
CA GLN A 61 -12.00 -16.60 -13.36
C GLN A 61 -11.92 -15.60 -14.52
N GLY A 62 -12.57 -15.89 -15.65
CA GLY A 62 -12.62 -14.95 -16.78
C GLY A 62 -13.35 -13.65 -16.42
N SER A 63 -14.48 -13.75 -15.71
CA SER A 63 -15.23 -12.58 -15.26
C SER A 63 -14.48 -11.77 -14.20
N GLU A 64 -13.81 -12.44 -13.25
CA GLU A 64 -12.99 -11.78 -12.23
C GLU A 64 -11.78 -11.09 -12.83
N LEU A 65 -11.10 -11.74 -13.78
CA LEU A 65 -9.95 -11.15 -14.47
C LEU A 65 -10.35 -9.92 -15.29
N LEU A 66 -11.47 -9.97 -15.99
CA LEU A 66 -12.01 -8.81 -16.72
C LEU A 66 -12.39 -7.67 -15.76
N ASN A 67 -13.05 -7.99 -14.65
CA ASN A 67 -13.37 -7.03 -13.60
C ASN A 67 -12.12 -6.43 -12.93
N LEU A 68 -11.01 -7.17 -12.91
CA LEU A 68 -9.72 -6.68 -12.43
C LEU A 68 -9.05 -5.79 -13.48
N LEU A 69 -9.06 -6.18 -14.76
CA LEU A 69 -8.52 -5.39 -15.87
C LEU A 69 -9.21 -4.03 -16.00
N GLU A 70 -10.52 -3.95 -15.77
CA GLU A 70 -11.26 -2.67 -15.71
C GLU A 70 -10.79 -1.76 -14.57
N LYS A 71 -10.15 -2.32 -13.54
CA LYS A 71 -9.62 -1.57 -12.37
C LYS A 71 -8.13 -1.26 -12.50
N VAL A 72 -7.45 -1.78 -13.52
CA VAL A 72 -6.02 -1.50 -13.78
C VAL A 72 -5.89 -0.14 -14.45
N GLU A 73 -5.15 0.75 -13.83
CA GLU A 73 -4.75 2.02 -14.44
C GLU A 73 -3.41 1.84 -15.15
N LEU A 74 -3.38 2.12 -16.45
CA LEU A 74 -2.15 2.06 -17.24
C LEU A 74 -1.36 3.36 -17.03
N LEU A 75 -0.11 3.23 -16.59
CA LEU A 75 0.82 4.35 -16.46
C LEU A 75 1.41 4.71 -17.82
N THR A 76 1.57 6.00 -18.08
CA THR A 76 2.42 6.48 -19.18
C THR A 76 3.90 6.16 -18.90
N THR A 77 4.76 6.18 -19.93
CA THR A 77 6.20 5.94 -19.76
C THR A 77 6.86 6.92 -18.76
N ALA A 78 6.36 8.16 -18.68
CA ALA A 78 6.85 9.14 -17.71
C ALA A 78 6.42 8.78 -16.28
N GLN A 79 5.14 8.44 -16.10
CA GLN A 79 4.59 8.00 -14.83
C GLN A 79 5.23 6.69 -14.33
N ASP A 80 5.54 5.75 -15.22
CA ASP A 80 6.23 4.50 -14.86
C ASP A 80 7.65 4.75 -14.33
N LYS A 81 8.40 5.69 -14.94
CA LYS A 81 9.70 6.14 -14.43
C LYS A 81 9.58 6.80 -13.07
N LEU A 82 8.59 7.67 -12.89
CA LEU A 82 8.31 8.32 -11.62
C LEU A 82 7.98 7.27 -10.55
N PHE A 83 7.09 6.33 -10.86
CA PHE A 83 6.68 5.27 -9.94
C PHE A 83 7.85 4.36 -9.57
N SER A 84 8.69 3.99 -10.53
CA SER A 84 9.92 3.22 -10.28
C SER A 84 10.89 3.97 -9.35
N SER A 85 11.07 5.29 -9.57
CA SER A 85 11.87 6.10 -8.66
C SER A 85 11.24 6.20 -7.27
N LEU A 86 9.91 6.31 -7.18
CA LEU A 86 9.20 6.41 -5.91
C LEU A 86 9.33 5.10 -5.12
N LYS A 87 9.19 3.95 -5.78
CA LYS A 87 9.47 2.63 -5.18
C LYS A 87 10.88 2.54 -4.63
N HIS A 88 11.88 3.01 -5.39
CA HIS A 88 13.27 3.02 -4.93
C HIS A 88 13.46 3.92 -3.70
N ASP A 89 12.85 5.11 -3.68
CA ASP A 89 12.92 6.03 -2.55
C ASP A 89 12.24 5.44 -1.30
N VAL A 90 11.05 4.86 -1.45
CA VAL A 90 10.31 4.19 -0.36
C VAL A 90 11.09 2.98 0.15
N PHE A 91 11.67 2.17 -0.73
CA PHE A 91 12.52 1.04 -0.33
C PHE A 91 13.77 1.50 0.43
N SER A 92 14.43 2.56 -0.04
CA SER A 92 15.59 3.15 0.64
C SER A 92 15.21 3.70 2.01
N LEU A 93 14.02 4.32 2.12
CA LEU A 93 13.45 4.80 3.37
C LEU A 93 13.22 3.63 4.34
N GLY A 94 12.59 2.55 3.89
CA GLY A 94 12.39 1.33 4.68
C GLY A 94 13.70 0.74 5.18
N ARG A 95 14.73 0.65 4.32
CA ARG A 95 16.06 0.17 4.73
C ARG A 95 16.66 1.01 5.85
N LEU A 96 16.53 2.34 5.79
CA LEU A 96 17.03 3.22 6.84
C LEU A 96 16.24 3.03 8.14
N ILE A 97 14.92 2.95 8.07
CA ILE A 97 14.04 2.75 9.23
C ILE A 97 14.35 1.44 9.94
N TYR A 98 14.39 0.32 9.20
CA TYR A 98 14.62 -1.00 9.78
C TYR A 98 16.05 -1.22 10.26
N SER A 99 16.98 -0.35 9.87
CA SER A 99 18.38 -0.42 10.34
C SER A 99 18.72 0.68 11.35
N ILE A 100 17.72 1.41 11.88
CA ILE A 100 17.94 2.54 12.80
C ILE A 100 18.77 2.16 14.02
N GLU A 101 18.65 0.93 14.52
CA GLU A 101 19.48 0.42 15.62
C GLU A 101 20.98 0.44 15.29
N ASN A 102 21.35 0.33 14.00
CA ASN A 102 22.75 0.29 13.56
C ASN A 102 23.35 1.67 13.26
N TRP A 103 22.54 2.73 13.23
CA TRP A 103 23.01 4.06 12.82
C TRP A 103 22.44 5.22 13.63
N GLY A 104 21.37 5.01 14.36
CA GLY A 104 20.71 5.96 15.24
C GLY A 104 21.00 5.73 16.72
N VAL A 105 21.70 4.63 17.05
CA VAL A 105 22.10 4.30 18.41
C VAL A 105 23.56 4.69 18.65
N ASP A 106 23.84 5.26 19.81
CA ASP A 106 25.20 5.48 20.30
C ASP A 106 25.45 4.48 21.44
N ASP A 107 26.15 3.39 21.13
CA ASP A 107 26.49 2.30 22.05
C ASP A 107 27.92 1.79 21.82
N ASP A 108 28.30 0.71 22.51
CA ASP A 108 29.65 0.14 22.40
C ASP A 108 29.98 -0.41 20.99
N PHE A 109 28.97 -0.60 20.13
CA PHE A 109 29.10 -1.24 18.81
C PHE A 109 28.81 -0.31 17.64
N SER A 110 28.16 0.84 17.88
CA SER A 110 27.70 1.77 16.86
C SER A 110 27.74 3.21 17.35
N THR A 111 28.00 4.14 16.42
CA THR A 111 27.89 5.58 16.68
C THR A 111 26.86 6.19 15.75
N ILE A 112 26.30 7.33 16.17
CA ILE A 112 25.28 8.02 15.39
C ILE A 112 25.84 8.48 14.03
N ASP A 113 25.31 7.90 12.96
CA ASP A 113 25.64 8.25 11.58
C ASP A 113 24.71 9.36 11.07
N ASN A 114 25.18 10.59 11.23
CA ASN A 114 24.48 11.78 10.75
C ASN A 114 24.31 11.82 9.22
N ALA A 115 25.10 11.08 8.43
CA ALA A 115 24.93 11.03 6.98
C ALA A 115 23.66 10.24 6.61
N LYS A 116 23.39 9.13 7.30
CA LYS A 116 22.14 8.36 7.14
C LYS A 116 20.92 9.15 7.59
N LEU A 117 21.01 9.91 8.68
CA LEU A 117 19.93 10.82 9.08
C LEU A 117 19.64 11.89 8.01
N LYS A 118 20.68 12.46 7.39
CA LYS A 118 20.53 13.40 6.27
C LYS A 118 19.90 12.75 5.04
N GLN A 119 20.27 11.51 4.74
CA GLN A 119 19.67 10.73 3.65
C GLN A 119 18.18 10.43 3.93
N PHE A 120 17.85 10.01 5.14
CA PHE A 120 16.45 9.82 5.57
C PHE A 120 15.65 11.12 5.39
N SER A 121 16.21 12.22 5.88
CA SER A 121 15.60 13.55 5.78
C SER A 121 15.39 14.00 4.32
N SER A 122 16.33 13.71 3.42
CA SER A 122 16.22 14.08 2.01
C SER A 122 15.17 13.27 1.27
N LEU A 123 15.06 11.97 1.57
CA LEU A 123 14.01 11.09 1.04
C LEU A 123 12.61 11.55 1.48
N CYS A 124 12.42 11.79 2.79
CA CYS A 124 11.17 12.32 3.33
C CYS A 124 10.77 13.65 2.68
N LYS A 125 11.73 14.58 2.52
CA LYS A 125 11.49 15.88 1.85
C LYS A 125 11.14 15.72 0.38
N ARG A 126 11.81 14.81 -0.33
CA ARG A 126 11.54 14.54 -1.75
C ARG A 126 10.16 13.95 -1.95
N ILE A 127 9.81 12.88 -1.24
CA ILE A 127 8.47 12.24 -1.31
C ILE A 127 7.39 13.26 -0.96
N ARG A 128 7.58 14.01 0.12
CA ARG A 128 6.68 15.09 0.52
C ARG A 128 6.55 16.16 -0.57
N GLY A 129 7.66 16.58 -1.18
CA GLY A 129 7.68 17.56 -2.25
C GLY A 129 6.86 17.11 -3.46
N LEU A 130 6.98 15.85 -3.87
CA LEU A 130 6.17 15.25 -4.93
C LEU A 130 4.69 15.19 -4.54
N CYS A 131 4.35 14.89 -3.28
CA CYS A 131 2.96 14.89 -2.81
C CYS A 131 2.34 16.29 -2.68
N ILE A 132 3.15 17.36 -2.68
CA ILE A 132 2.65 18.75 -2.65
C ILE A 132 2.55 19.29 -4.08
N ASN A 133 3.60 19.11 -4.87
CA ASN A 133 3.77 19.81 -6.15
C ASN A 133 3.50 18.92 -7.36
N GLY A 134 3.48 17.60 -7.19
CA GLY A 134 3.51 16.65 -8.31
C GLY A 134 4.88 16.63 -9.00
N ASP A 135 4.88 16.16 -10.24
CA ASP A 135 5.96 16.31 -11.20
C ASP A 135 5.38 16.85 -12.54
N PRO A 136 6.21 17.14 -13.55
CA PRO A 136 5.71 17.66 -14.83
C PRO A 136 4.68 16.76 -15.55
N SER A 137 4.63 15.47 -15.21
CA SER A 137 3.79 14.45 -15.84
C SER A 137 2.66 13.93 -14.96
N SER A 138 2.66 14.28 -13.67
CA SER A 138 1.78 13.71 -12.65
C SER A 138 1.39 14.78 -11.65
N SER A 139 0.09 14.95 -11.46
CA SER A 139 -0.48 15.77 -10.39
C SER A 139 -0.11 15.22 -9.00
N PRO A 140 -0.17 16.05 -7.94
CA PRO A 140 0.03 15.60 -6.57
C PRO A 140 -0.85 14.39 -6.19
N PHE A 141 -2.10 14.36 -6.67
CA PHE A 141 -3.04 13.27 -6.40
C PHE A 141 -2.62 11.95 -7.05
N GLU A 142 -2.09 12.00 -8.28
CA GLU A 142 -1.53 10.82 -8.96
C GLU A 142 -0.29 10.30 -8.23
N VAL A 143 0.60 11.19 -7.78
CA VAL A 143 1.75 10.80 -6.95
C VAL A 143 1.30 10.09 -5.67
N GLN A 144 0.30 10.64 -4.97
CA GLN A 144 -0.26 10.02 -3.76
C GLN A 144 -0.86 8.64 -4.04
N LYS A 145 -1.51 8.46 -5.21
CA LYS A 145 -2.04 7.17 -5.66
C LYS A 145 -0.92 6.18 -5.96
N MET A 146 0.14 6.60 -6.65
CA MET A 146 1.33 5.76 -6.84
C MET A 146 1.96 5.38 -5.50
N LEU A 147 2.07 6.31 -4.56
CA LEU A 147 2.62 6.05 -3.23
C LEU A 147 1.78 5.03 -2.44
N HIS A 148 0.45 5.02 -2.64
CA HIS A 148 -0.46 4.00 -2.07
C HIS A 148 -0.06 2.58 -2.47
N GLU A 149 0.37 2.40 -3.71
CA GLU A 149 0.77 1.12 -4.29
C GLU A 149 2.21 0.71 -3.90
N THR A 150 2.77 1.32 -2.85
CA THR A 150 4.10 1.01 -2.29
C THR A 150 4.02 0.69 -0.80
N GLU A 151 5.15 0.27 -0.22
CA GLU A 151 5.29 -0.02 1.22
C GLU A 151 5.39 1.22 2.13
N PHE A 152 5.11 2.43 1.61
CA PHE A 152 5.24 3.67 2.38
C PHE A 152 4.41 3.64 3.67
N PHE A 153 3.16 3.18 3.60
CA PHE A 153 2.28 3.11 4.76
C PHE A 153 2.72 2.05 5.77
N SER A 154 3.31 0.95 5.30
CA SER A 154 3.90 -0.08 6.17
C SER A 154 5.11 0.47 6.94
N HIS A 155 5.99 1.22 6.27
CA HIS A 155 7.14 1.87 6.90
C HIS A 155 6.72 2.97 7.89
N MET A 156 5.69 3.74 7.55
CA MET A 156 5.10 4.71 8.48
C MET A 156 4.52 4.01 9.72
N ASP A 157 3.71 2.96 9.54
CA ASP A 157 3.11 2.20 10.66
C ASP A 157 4.19 1.65 11.61
N TYR A 158 5.26 1.08 11.04
CA TYR A 158 6.41 0.64 11.83
C TYR A 158 7.06 1.78 12.60
N THR A 159 7.30 2.92 11.94
CA THR A 159 7.96 4.09 12.56
C THR A 159 7.13 4.66 13.72
N VAL A 160 5.81 4.78 13.58
CA VAL A 160 4.95 5.30 14.66
C VAL A 160 4.71 4.30 15.79
N ARG A 161 5.12 3.05 15.63
CA ARG A 161 5.07 2.00 16.67
C ARG A 161 6.40 1.81 17.40
N MET A 162 7.47 2.49 16.98
CA MET A 162 8.74 2.47 17.71
C MET A 162 8.53 2.98 19.13
N SER A 163 8.92 2.20 20.13
CA SER A 163 8.89 2.66 21.52
C SER A 163 10.19 3.38 21.85
N PHE A 164 10.09 4.55 22.50
CA PHE A 164 11.28 5.26 22.98
C PHE A 164 12.06 4.45 24.03
N SER A 165 11.40 3.51 24.73
CA SER A 165 12.04 2.61 25.69
C SER A 165 13.03 1.64 25.05
N ASP A 166 12.90 1.40 23.74
CA ASP A 166 13.72 0.42 23.03
C ASP A 166 15.09 0.99 22.66
N PHE A 167 15.28 2.30 22.86
CA PHE A 167 16.51 3.01 22.51
C PHE A 167 17.18 3.60 23.75
N PRO A 168 18.52 3.69 23.77
CA PRO A 168 19.23 4.45 24.79
C PRO A 168 18.79 5.91 24.81
N GLN A 169 18.83 6.53 26.00
CA GLN A 169 18.42 7.92 26.18
C GLN A 169 19.21 8.91 25.32
N SER A 170 20.48 8.60 24.99
CA SER A 170 21.31 9.37 24.05
C SER A 170 20.71 9.47 22.64
N SER A 171 19.93 8.47 22.24
CA SER A 171 19.35 8.34 20.90
C SER A 171 17.91 8.79 20.80
N GLU A 172 17.26 9.09 21.93
CA GLU A 172 15.86 9.50 22.00
C GLU A 172 15.56 10.69 21.07
N VAL A 173 16.44 11.70 21.06
CA VAL A 173 16.30 12.89 20.20
C VAL A 173 16.30 12.53 18.71
N LEU A 174 17.16 11.58 18.31
CA LEU A 174 17.25 11.14 16.92
C LEU A 174 16.01 10.36 16.51
N VAL A 175 15.55 9.43 17.35
CA VAL A 175 14.34 8.64 17.10
C VAL A 175 13.12 9.55 17.01
N LYS A 176 12.99 10.52 17.92
CA LYS A 176 11.95 11.56 17.87
C LYS A 176 12.01 12.35 16.55
N THR A 177 13.21 12.69 16.09
CA THR A 177 13.40 13.37 14.80
C THR A 177 12.93 12.51 13.61
N VAL A 178 13.25 11.21 13.62
CA VAL A 178 12.83 10.26 12.58
C VAL A 178 11.30 10.13 12.54
N ILE A 179 10.66 9.97 13.70
CA ILE A 179 9.20 9.89 13.82
C ILE A 179 8.54 11.18 13.33
N SER A 180 9.00 12.35 13.81
CA SER A 180 8.48 13.65 13.39
C SER A 180 8.56 13.83 11.86
N GLN A 181 9.72 13.52 11.25
CA GLN A 181 9.89 13.63 9.80
C GLN A 181 9.01 12.66 9.01
N MET A 182 8.82 11.44 9.51
CA MET A 182 7.91 10.47 8.92
C MET A 182 6.46 10.96 8.99
N CYS A 183 6.00 11.43 10.16
CA CYS A 183 4.67 12.02 10.32
C CYS A 183 4.46 13.21 9.37
N HIS A 184 5.46 14.10 9.24
CA HIS A 184 5.36 15.25 8.35
C HIS A 184 5.29 14.85 6.88
N CYS A 185 6.03 13.81 6.48
CA CYS A 185 5.93 13.24 5.14
C CYS A 185 4.54 12.64 4.91
N ALA A 186 4.07 11.81 5.85
CA ALA A 186 2.79 11.13 5.80
C ALA A 186 1.59 12.09 5.72
N VAL A 187 1.63 13.25 6.40
CA VAL A 187 0.58 14.27 6.31
C VAL A 187 0.29 14.62 4.85
N LYS A 188 1.32 14.77 4.02
CA LYS A 188 1.13 15.10 2.59
C LYS A 188 0.79 13.90 1.73
N ALA A 189 1.18 12.70 2.14
CA ALA A 189 0.74 11.47 1.49
C ALA A 189 -0.76 11.22 1.68
N VAL A 190 -1.34 11.56 2.84
CA VAL A 190 -2.77 11.33 3.14
C VAL A 190 -3.68 12.49 2.73
N ALA A 191 -3.15 13.69 2.59
CA ALA A 191 -3.95 14.90 2.37
C ALA A 191 -4.91 14.78 1.18
N ASN A 192 -6.21 14.96 1.45
CA ASN A 192 -7.31 14.90 0.48
C ASN A 192 -7.39 13.60 -0.34
N ASN A 193 -6.83 12.49 0.15
CA ASN A 193 -6.86 11.20 -0.53
C ASN A 193 -7.52 10.14 0.37
N SER A 194 -8.79 9.85 0.09
CA SER A 194 -9.61 8.96 0.94
C SER A 194 -9.06 7.55 1.09
N LYS A 195 -8.40 7.01 0.05
CA LYS A 195 -7.75 5.68 0.12
C LYS A 195 -6.54 5.72 1.06
N ASN A 196 -5.71 6.74 0.95
CA ASN A 196 -4.53 6.91 1.81
C ASN A 196 -4.92 7.19 3.26
N GLN A 197 -5.96 8.01 3.47
CA GLN A 197 -6.53 8.24 4.80
C GLN A 197 -7.03 6.93 5.43
N MET A 198 -7.77 6.10 4.67
CA MET A 198 -8.24 4.80 5.16
C MET A 198 -7.08 3.84 5.48
N GLN A 199 -6.00 3.88 4.71
CA GLN A 199 -4.81 3.06 4.98
C GLN A 199 -4.10 3.53 6.25
N ALA A 200 -3.86 4.83 6.39
CA ALA A 200 -3.22 5.41 7.57
C ALA A 200 -4.08 5.31 8.84
N TYR A 201 -5.40 5.25 8.71
CA TYR A 201 -6.32 5.07 9.84
C TYR A 201 -6.04 3.79 10.65
N ARG A 202 -5.46 2.75 10.02
CA ARG A 202 -5.07 1.50 10.70
C ARG A 202 -4.02 1.71 11.81
N SER A 203 -3.30 2.82 11.77
CA SER A 203 -2.22 3.16 12.70
C SER A 203 -2.63 4.22 13.72
N VAL A 204 -3.90 4.62 13.78
CA VAL A 204 -4.40 5.68 14.68
C VAL A 204 -4.10 5.39 16.15
N ASP A 205 -4.23 4.13 16.59
CA ASP A 205 -3.94 3.78 17.98
C ASP A 205 -2.47 3.97 18.35
N ALA A 206 -1.56 3.68 17.42
CA ALA A 206 -0.13 3.94 17.61
C ALA A 206 0.15 5.44 17.64
N MET A 207 -0.41 6.20 16.70
CA MET A 207 -0.26 7.66 16.66
C MET A 207 -0.84 8.35 17.90
N LYS A 208 -1.96 7.85 18.43
CA LYS A 208 -2.61 8.33 19.66
C LYS A 208 -1.67 8.30 20.87
N ALA A 209 -0.83 7.27 20.97
CA ALA A 209 0.16 7.16 22.04
C ALA A 209 1.26 8.24 21.91
N LEU A 210 1.58 8.67 20.69
CA LEU A 210 2.66 9.62 20.41
C LEU A 210 2.27 11.10 20.56
N VAL A 211 0.97 11.45 20.51
CA VAL A 211 0.50 12.85 20.42
C VAL A 211 1.04 13.76 21.52
N ALA A 212 1.27 13.21 22.72
CA ALA A 212 1.81 13.97 23.84
C ALA A 212 3.29 14.34 23.69
N GLU A 213 4.05 13.53 22.96
CA GLU A 213 5.50 13.67 22.78
C GLU A 213 5.90 14.19 21.39
N GLN A 214 5.02 14.03 20.40
CA GLN A 214 5.26 14.32 18.99
C GLN A 214 4.07 15.08 18.39
N PRO A 215 4.06 16.43 18.44
CA PRO A 215 2.96 17.26 17.91
C PRO A 215 2.65 17.01 16.43
N GLU A 216 3.61 16.55 15.63
CA GLU A 216 3.43 16.20 14.22
C GLU A 216 2.53 14.98 14.02
N SER A 217 2.48 14.06 14.98
CA SER A 217 1.51 12.95 14.96
C SER A 217 0.07 13.48 15.09
N ALA A 218 -0.13 14.60 15.80
CA ALA A 218 -1.42 15.29 15.89
C ALA A 218 -1.88 15.83 14.52
N LEU A 219 -0.95 16.42 13.76
CA LEU A 219 -1.21 16.90 12.40
C LEU A 219 -1.59 15.75 11.46
N LEU A 220 -0.89 14.62 11.58
CA LEU A 220 -1.19 13.44 10.78
C LEU A 220 -2.59 12.91 11.10
N LEU A 221 -2.93 12.79 12.40
CA LEU A 221 -4.28 12.41 12.82
C LEU A 221 -5.33 13.37 12.26
N ALA A 222 -5.13 14.67 12.38
CA ALA A 222 -6.05 15.66 11.80
C ALA A 222 -6.26 15.43 10.29
N GLU A 223 -5.18 15.23 9.53
CA GLU A 223 -5.29 15.05 8.07
C GLU A 223 -5.89 13.67 7.68
N ILE A 224 -5.75 12.63 8.51
CA ILE A 224 -6.43 11.33 8.32
C ILE A 224 -7.96 11.51 8.37
N PHE A 225 -8.47 12.27 9.34
CA PHE A 225 -9.91 12.46 9.50
C PHE A 225 -10.48 13.54 8.56
N LYS A 226 -9.67 14.50 8.15
CA LYS A 226 -10.12 15.69 7.40
C LYS A 226 -10.88 15.34 6.12
N GLY A 227 -12.14 15.79 6.06
CA GLY A 227 -13.01 15.61 4.90
C GLY A 227 -13.44 14.16 4.65
N ASN A 228 -13.08 13.20 5.51
CA ASN A 228 -13.40 11.80 5.33
C ASN A 228 -14.51 11.36 6.29
N PHE A 229 -15.75 11.53 5.85
CA PHE A 229 -16.94 11.21 6.66
C PHE A 229 -16.96 9.75 7.13
N THR A 230 -16.50 8.81 6.31
CA THR A 230 -16.47 7.37 6.66
C THR A 230 -15.60 7.11 7.87
N ILE A 231 -14.41 7.74 7.91
CA ILE A 231 -13.47 7.62 9.03
C ILE A 231 -13.95 8.44 10.23
N CYS A 232 -14.48 9.65 10.00
CA CYS A 232 -14.97 10.53 11.08
C CYS A 232 -16.12 9.93 11.89
N ARG A 233 -16.95 9.06 11.28
CA ARG A 233 -17.98 8.30 12.02
C ARG A 233 -17.41 7.26 12.98
N ARG A 234 -16.11 6.97 12.89
CA ARG A 234 -15.39 5.96 13.68
C ARG A 234 -14.27 6.59 14.49
N VAL A 235 -14.34 7.89 14.78
CA VAL A 235 -13.39 8.55 15.68
C VAL A 235 -13.51 7.90 17.06
N PRO A 236 -12.41 7.36 17.61
CA PRO A 236 -12.43 6.78 18.95
C PRO A 236 -12.70 7.86 20.02
N GLU A 237 -13.59 7.57 20.98
CA GLU A 237 -13.94 8.52 22.06
C GLU A 237 -12.75 8.85 22.96
N ASP A 238 -11.89 7.86 23.20
CA ASP A 238 -10.65 8.00 23.98
C ASP A 238 -9.63 8.91 23.27
N LEU A 239 -9.63 8.94 21.93
CA LEU A 239 -8.82 9.90 21.16
C LEU A 239 -9.30 11.34 21.40
N ILE A 240 -10.62 11.57 21.42
CA ILE A 240 -11.21 12.90 21.72
C ILE A 240 -10.84 13.32 23.14
N ALA A 241 -11.00 12.42 24.12
CA ALA A 241 -10.62 12.68 25.51
C ALA A 241 -9.13 13.05 25.61
N LYS A 242 -8.26 12.32 24.91
CA LYS A 242 -6.81 12.57 24.89
C LYS A 242 -6.46 13.95 24.35
N PHE A 243 -7.05 14.35 23.23
CA PHE A 243 -6.83 15.69 22.67
C PHE A 243 -7.38 16.80 23.59
N SER A 244 -8.51 16.56 24.27
CA SER A 244 -9.06 17.51 25.25
C SER A 244 -8.09 17.73 26.42
N GLU A 245 -7.58 16.64 26.99
CA GLU A 245 -6.61 16.67 28.09
C GLU A 245 -5.32 17.40 27.67
N LEU A 246 -4.78 17.08 26.49
CA LEU A 246 -3.59 17.72 25.95
C LEU A 246 -3.77 19.23 25.77
N ILE A 247 -4.87 19.67 25.18
CA ILE A 247 -5.14 21.12 25.00
C ILE A 247 -5.17 21.84 26.34
N LEU A 248 -5.84 21.27 27.35
CA LEU A 248 -5.91 21.87 28.68
C LEU A 248 -4.52 21.95 29.33
N ARG A 249 -3.78 20.83 29.32
CA ARG A 249 -2.44 20.74 29.88
C ARG A 249 -1.48 21.75 29.25
N GLU A 250 -1.39 21.78 27.92
CA GLU A 250 -0.46 22.65 27.20
C GLU A 250 -0.85 24.14 27.30
N ARG A 251 -2.16 24.46 27.41
CA ARG A 251 -2.59 25.84 27.68
C ARG A 251 -2.20 26.29 29.08
N MET A 252 -2.36 25.44 30.10
CA MET A 252 -1.94 25.76 31.47
C MET A 252 -0.42 25.93 31.57
N ALA A 253 0.35 25.17 30.79
CA ALA A 253 1.81 25.25 30.74
C ALA A 253 2.35 26.40 29.85
N GLY A 254 1.50 27.09 29.08
CA GLY A 254 1.93 28.13 28.14
C GLY A 254 2.64 27.61 26.88
N SER A 255 2.58 26.30 26.62
CA SER A 255 3.24 25.59 25.50
C SER A 255 2.26 25.16 24.40
N PHE A 256 1.06 25.75 24.37
CA PHE A 256 0.00 25.37 23.46
C PHE A 256 0.40 25.47 21.98
N VAL A 257 0.16 24.39 21.23
CA VAL A 257 0.37 24.31 19.77
C VAL A 257 -0.97 24.20 19.06
N SER A 258 -1.17 24.99 17.99
CA SER A 258 -2.44 25.06 17.25
C SER A 258 -2.85 23.74 16.60
N CYS A 259 -1.90 22.86 16.30
CA CYS A 259 -2.15 21.56 15.65
C CYS A 259 -3.12 20.67 16.42
N TYR A 260 -3.23 20.82 17.74
CA TYR A 260 -4.20 20.07 18.54
C TYR A 260 -5.65 20.48 18.26
N ILE A 261 -5.90 21.71 17.82
CA ILE A 261 -7.22 22.17 17.40
C ILE A 261 -7.55 21.67 15.99
N ASP A 262 -6.54 21.51 15.13
CA ASP A 262 -6.75 21.04 13.75
C ASP A 262 -7.45 19.67 13.69
N PHE A 263 -7.21 18.81 14.69
CA PHE A 263 -7.95 17.55 14.85
C PHE A 263 -9.45 17.76 15.02
N TYR A 264 -9.86 18.68 15.91
CA TYR A 264 -11.27 19.02 16.11
C TYR A 264 -11.88 19.66 14.86
N MET A 265 -11.14 20.54 14.19
CA MET A 265 -11.58 21.14 12.93
C MET A 265 -11.80 20.07 11.86
N ALA A 266 -10.92 19.07 11.78
CA ALA A 266 -11.04 17.97 10.83
C ALA A 266 -12.29 17.12 11.06
N ILE A 267 -12.59 16.74 12.31
CA ILE A 267 -13.76 15.89 12.62
C ILE A 267 -15.09 16.67 12.53
N VAL A 268 -15.13 17.94 12.94
CA VAL A 268 -16.34 18.78 12.88
C VAL A 268 -16.69 19.13 11.44
N SER A 269 -15.68 19.40 10.60
CA SER A 269 -15.91 19.72 9.19
C SER A 269 -16.37 18.52 8.37
N ALA A 270 -16.17 17.30 8.87
CA ALA A 270 -16.52 16.08 8.14
C ALA A 270 -18.02 15.78 8.07
N GLY A 271 -18.88 16.58 8.70
CA GLY A 271 -20.31 16.58 8.44
C GLY A 271 -20.89 17.96 8.70
N ASN A 272 -21.82 18.42 7.86
CA ASN A 272 -22.59 19.65 8.08
C ASN A 272 -23.51 19.62 9.32
N LYS A 273 -23.15 18.87 10.38
CA LYS A 273 -23.91 18.76 11.63
C LYS A 273 -22.96 18.83 12.82
N PRO A 274 -23.24 19.70 13.80
CA PRO A 274 -22.44 19.78 15.01
C PRO A 274 -22.46 18.44 15.77
N VAL A 275 -21.27 18.02 16.23
CA VAL A 275 -21.00 16.77 16.97
C VAL A 275 -21.74 16.70 18.32
N VAL A 276 -22.43 17.77 18.73
CA VAL A 276 -23.22 17.89 19.97
C VAL A 276 -24.40 16.90 20.06
N ARG A 277 -24.62 16.03 19.08
CA ARG A 277 -25.64 14.95 19.13
C ARG A 277 -25.09 13.53 19.31
N ASN A 278 -23.79 13.36 19.55
CA ASN A 278 -23.20 12.05 19.85
C ASN A 278 -22.79 11.90 21.35
N GLN A 279 -23.50 12.57 22.26
CA GLN A 279 -23.49 12.26 23.69
C GLN A 279 -24.79 11.57 24.08
#